data_AF-A0A953GG86-F1
#
_entry.id   AF-A0A953GG86-F1
#
_cell.length_a   1.000
_cell.length_b   1.000
_cell.length_c   1.000
_cell.angle_alpha   90.00
_cell.angle_beta   90.00
_cell.angle_gamma   90.00
#
_symmetry.space_group_name_H-M   'P 1'
#
loop_
_entity.id
_entity.type
_entity.pdbx_description
1 polymer ?
#
loop_
_entity_poly.entity_id
_entity_poly.type
_entity_poly.pdbx_seq_one_letter_code
_entity_poly.pdbx_strand_id
1 'polypeptide(L)' 'MPEISRFYGLVIFMFFNEHNPPHFHVTYGDYKVVVDINDEIV' A
#
# COMPACT_ATOMS: atom_id res chain seq x y z
N MET A 1 -10.70 3.23 4.61
CA MET A 1 -9.68 2.22 4.30
C MET A 1 -10.30 1.13 3.45
N PRO A 2 -10.39 1.28 2.12
CA PRO A 2 -10.56 0.12 1.27
C PRO A 2 -9.28 -0.74 1.30
N GLU A 3 -9.40 -1.98 1.74
CA GLU A 3 -8.41 -3.03 1.47
C GLU A 3 -8.49 -3.37 -0.03
N ILE A 4 -7.33 -3.38 -0.69
CA ILE A 4 -7.22 -3.65 -2.13
C ILE A 4 -6.99 -5.15 -2.35
N SER A 5 -6.07 -5.75 -1.58
CA SER A 5 -5.70 -7.16 -1.74
C SER A 5 -5.01 -7.70 -0.49
N ARG A 6 -5.02 -9.03 -0.35
CA ARG A 6 -4.35 -9.76 0.73
C ARG A 6 -3.83 -11.11 0.24
N PHE A 7 -2.55 -11.36 0.47
CA PHE A 7 -1.88 -12.61 0.12
C PHE A 7 -0.58 -12.80 0.92
N TYR A 8 -0.17 -14.04 1.20
CA TYR A 8 1.04 -14.36 1.97
C TYR A 8 1.21 -13.58 3.30
N GLY A 9 0.11 -13.15 3.93
CA GLY A 9 0.13 -12.31 5.14
C GLY A 9 0.34 -10.81 4.90
N LEU A 10 0.51 -10.39 3.64
CA LEU A 10 0.54 -8.99 3.23
C LEU A 10 -0.87 -8.45 3.13
N VAL A 11 -1.11 -7.26 3.67
CA VAL A 11 -2.36 -6.51 3.52
C VAL A 11 -2.07 -5.21 2.79
N ILE A 12 -2.70 -5.03 1.63
CA ILE A 12 -2.50 -3.87 0.77
C ILE A 12 -3.74 -2.98 0.86
N PHE A 13 -3.55 -1.70 1.17
CA PHE A 13 -4.64 -0.73 1.31
C PHE A 13 -4.22 0.66 0.88
N MET A 14 -5.21 1.50 0.59
CA MET A 14 -5.02 2.89 0.21
C MET A 14 -6.06 3.75 0.95
N PHE A 15 -5.66 4.92 1.43
CA PHE A 15 -6.58 5.86 2.07
C PHE A 15 -7.06 6.89 1.06
N PHE A 16 -8.37 7.11 0.97
CA PHE A 16 -8.95 8.09 0.07
C PHE A 16 -8.48 9.53 0.32
N ASN A 17 -8.09 9.84 1.56
CA ASN A 17 -7.64 11.18 1.96
C ASN A 17 -6.11 11.37 1.90
N GLU A 18 -5.34 10.35 1.49
CA GLU A 18 -3.89 10.42 1.34
C GLU A 18 -3.52 9.95 -0.07
N HIS A 19 -3.43 10.89 -1.02
CA HIS A 19 -3.41 10.53 -2.44
C HIS A 19 -2.32 11.18 -3.29
N ASN A 20 -1.60 12.21 -2.81
CA ASN A 20 -0.54 12.84 -3.59
C ASN A 20 0.81 12.85 -2.83
N PRO A 21 1.89 12.29 -3.41
CA PRO A 21 1.91 11.48 -4.64
C PRO A 21 1.12 10.17 -4.48
N PRO A 22 0.69 9.50 -5.58
CA PRO A 22 -0.01 8.23 -5.49
C PRO A 22 0.85 7.18 -4.78
N HIS A 23 0.32 6.57 -3.73
CA HIS A 23 1.02 5.54 -2.96
C HIS A 23 0.03 4.52 -2.40
N PHE A 24 0.52 3.34 -2.05
CA PHE A 24 -0.23 2.35 -1.28
C PHE A 24 0.55 1.91 -0.05
N HIS A 25 -0.18 1.41 0.94
CA HIS A 25 0.40 0.89 2.16
C HIS A 25 0.38 -0.62 2.13
N VAL A 26 1.43 -1.21 2.69
CA VAL A 26 1.55 -2.65 2.89
C VAL A 26 1.83 -2.90 4.37
N THR A 27 1.11 -3.85 4.96
CA THR A 27 1.44 -4.35 6.30
C THR A 27 1.69 -5.86 6.29
N TYR A 28 2.63 -6.29 7.13
CA TYR A 28 2.96 -7.70 7.37
C TYR A 28 3.32 -7.87 8.85
N GLY A 29 2.45 -8.47 9.65
CA GLY A 29 2.61 -8.48 11.11
C GLY A 29 2.77 -7.06 11.64
N ASP A 30 3.90 -6.79 12.31
CA ASP A 30 4.23 -5.47 12.86
C ASP A 30 4.94 -4.53 11.86
N TYR A 31 5.28 -5.02 10.67
CA TYR A 31 5.96 -4.24 9.64
C TYR A 31 4.97 -3.43 8.79
N LYS A 32 5.37 -2.20 8.44
CA LYS A 32 4.60 -1.28 7.59
C LYS A 32 5.51 -0.64 6.55
N VAL A 33 5.05 -0.56 5.30
CA VAL A 33 5.75 0.11 4.20
C VAL A 33 4.76 0.98 3.43
N VAL A 34 5.22 2.14 2.98
CA VAL A 34 4.54 2.97 1.98
C VAL A 34 5.30 2.82 0.68
N VAL A 35 4.58 2.48 -0.38
CA VAL A 35 5.15 2.33 -1.72
C VAL A 35 4.60 3.44 -2.58
N ASP A 36 5.50 4.36 -2.97
CA ASP A 36 5.19 5.39 -3.95
C ASP A 36 5.05 4.77 -5.34
N ILE A 37 4.02 5.19 -6.08
CA ILE A 37 3.79 4.82 -7.47
C ILE A 37 4.41 5.92 -8.35
N ASN A 38 5.69 6.24 -8.10
CA ASN A 38 6.40 7.30 -8.82
C ASN A 38 7.31 6.75 -9.92
N ASP A 39 7.75 5.50 -9.84
CA ASP A 39 8.66 4.90 -10.83
C ASP A 39 8.26 3.44 -11.11
N GLU A 40 8.04 3.14 -12.38
CA GLU A 40 7.80 1.79 -12.89
C GLU A 40 8.95 0.86 -12.49
N ILE A 41 8.72 -0.06 -11.55
CA ILE A 41 9.49 -1.30 -11.48
C ILE A 41 8.63 -2.37 -12.14
N VAL A 42 8.93 -2.63 -13.41
CA VAL A 42 8.39 -3.75 -14.20
C VAL A 42 9.11 -5.04 -13.81
#